data_AF-A0AAE9WAN8-F1
#
_entry.id   AF-A0AAE9WAN8-F1
#
_cell.length_a   1.000
_cell.length_b   1.000
_cell.length_c   1.000
_cell.angle_alpha   90.00
_cell.angle_beta   90.00
_cell.angle_gamma   90.00
#
_symmetry.space_group_name_H-M   'P 1'
#
loop_
_entity.id
_entity.type
_entity.pdbx_description
1 polymer ?
#
loop_
_entity_poly.entity_id
_entity_poly.type
_entity_poly.pdbx_seq_one_letter_code
_entity_poly.pdbx_strand_id
1 'polypeptide(L)'
;MFRNQYDGDATTWSPQGRLHQVEYALEAIKQGSATVGIVSNTHAVLVALKRNAEELSSYQKKLIRIDDHLGIAIAGLAPDARVLSNYMKQEAMSSKTLFSRPIPVRRLLNRVAEKAQLNTQQYGNRPYGVGFLVIGYDESGPHLLEFQPSGLVLEYLGTGLGSRSQSARTYLERNLSTFATASREELILSALRALRDTLTKEQELTEDNVSISVVGKGEKYTLYDQANTKEWLEKLGERSTAAARATRTAEEPSAPTTEAILDSADAMETE
;
A
#
# COMPACT_ATOMS: atom_id res chain seq x y z
N MET A 1 25.90 11.01 -22.30
CA MET A 1 24.64 10.84 -21.53
C MET A 1 23.56 10.49 -22.55
N PHE A 2 22.95 9.31 -22.48
CA PHE A 2 21.87 8.94 -23.41
C PHE A 2 20.60 9.70 -23.01
N ARG A 3 20.27 10.75 -23.76
CA ARG A 3 19.01 11.48 -23.56
C ARG A 3 17.90 10.71 -24.25
N ASN A 4 16.89 10.30 -23.49
CA ASN A 4 15.67 9.75 -24.07
C ASN A 4 14.90 10.88 -24.78
N GLN A 5 14.36 10.61 -25.96
CA GLN A 5 13.61 11.61 -26.74
C GLN A 5 12.09 11.48 -26.51
N TYR A 6 11.65 10.39 -25.86
CA TYR A 6 10.23 10.04 -25.69
C TYR A 6 9.74 10.19 -24.24
N ASP A 7 10.41 11.01 -23.43
CA ASP A 7 10.06 11.23 -22.02
C ASP A 7 9.73 12.70 -21.71
N GLY A 8 9.60 13.55 -22.73
CA GLY A 8 9.33 14.99 -22.56
C GLY A 8 7.90 15.33 -22.16
N ASP A 9 6.92 14.47 -22.48
CA ASP A 9 5.51 14.69 -22.18
C ASP A 9 4.77 13.36 -21.95
N ALA A 10 3.53 13.45 -21.44
CA ALA A 10 2.70 12.28 -21.11
C ALA A 10 1.95 11.69 -22.33
N THR A 11 1.99 12.36 -23.48
CA THR A 11 1.25 12.01 -24.70
C THR A 11 2.09 11.30 -25.75
N THR A 12 3.41 11.29 -25.57
CA THR A 12 4.38 10.70 -26.50
C THR A 12 4.64 9.24 -26.14
N TRP A 13 4.30 8.33 -27.07
CA TRP A 13 4.61 6.92 -26.97
C TRP A 13 6.05 6.64 -27.40
N SER A 14 6.74 5.78 -26.66
CA SER A 14 8.02 5.24 -27.09
C SER A 14 7.86 4.19 -28.21
N PRO A 15 8.91 3.91 -29.00
CA PRO A 15 8.89 2.83 -29.98
C PRO A 15 8.59 1.44 -29.39
N GLN A 16 8.76 1.27 -28.07
CA GLN A 16 8.43 0.04 -27.35
C GLN A 16 6.98 0.01 -26.84
N GLY A 17 6.15 1.02 -27.17
CA GLY A 17 4.77 1.10 -26.71
C GLY A 17 4.64 1.45 -25.23
N ARG A 18 5.54 2.29 -24.70
CA ARG A 18 5.54 2.71 -23.29
C ARG A 18 5.29 4.22 -23.16
N LEU A 19 4.67 4.62 -22.06
CA LEU A 19 4.51 6.02 -21.64
C LEU A 19 5.43 6.31 -20.47
N HIS A 20 6.63 6.82 -20.74
CA HIS A 20 7.67 6.99 -19.72
C HIS A 20 7.25 7.93 -18.57
N GLN A 21 6.50 9.01 -18.86
CA GLN A 21 6.02 9.92 -17.81
C GLN A 21 5.06 9.23 -16.81
N VAL A 22 4.25 8.27 -17.26
CA VAL A 22 3.38 7.48 -16.37
C VAL A 22 4.22 6.53 -15.51
N GLU A 23 5.23 5.90 -16.09
CA GLU A 23 6.15 5.02 -15.36
C GLU A 23 6.96 5.79 -14.31
N TYR A 24 7.41 7.00 -14.62
CA TYR A 24 8.11 7.86 -13.65
C TYR A 24 7.18 8.27 -12.51
N ALA A 25 5.90 8.52 -12.78
CA ALA A 25 4.92 8.77 -11.73
C ALA A 25 4.71 7.53 -10.83
N LEU A 26 4.76 6.31 -11.38
CA LEU A 26 4.73 5.07 -10.58
C LEU A 26 5.97 4.94 -9.68
N GLU A 27 7.15 5.35 -10.16
CA GLU A 27 8.37 5.38 -9.33
C GLU A 27 8.26 6.39 -8.18
N ALA A 28 7.59 7.54 -8.38
CA ALA A 28 7.36 8.52 -7.32
C ALA A 28 6.60 7.92 -6.11
N ILE A 29 5.70 6.96 -6.35
CA ILE A 29 4.98 6.27 -5.28
C ILE A 29 5.94 5.46 -4.42
N LYS A 30 6.91 4.77 -5.04
CA LYS A 30 7.90 3.94 -4.34
C LYS A 30 8.82 4.77 -3.44
N GLN A 31 8.95 6.07 -3.71
CA GLN A 31 9.70 7.01 -2.85
C GLN A 31 8.91 7.43 -1.60
N GLY A 32 7.57 7.35 -1.65
CA GLY A 32 6.72 7.56 -0.48
C GLY A 32 7.03 6.54 0.60
N SER A 33 6.86 6.89 1.88
CA SER A 33 7.07 5.91 2.97
C SER A 33 6.08 4.75 2.87
N ALA A 34 6.36 3.65 3.58
CA ALA A 34 5.52 2.47 3.55
C ALA A 34 4.11 2.73 4.12
N THR A 35 3.13 2.04 3.55
CA THR A 35 1.79 1.87 4.09
C THR A 35 1.31 0.47 3.76
N VAL A 36 0.51 -0.13 4.64
CA VAL A 36 -0.03 -1.47 4.48
C VAL A 36 -1.54 -1.43 4.71
N GLY A 37 -2.29 -2.17 3.89
CA GLY A 37 -3.71 -2.40 4.07
C GLY A 37 -4.02 -3.88 4.13
N ILE A 38 -4.99 -4.26 4.97
CA ILE A 38 -5.54 -5.61 5.06
C ILE A 38 -7.05 -5.52 5.25
N VAL A 39 -7.80 -6.45 4.66
CA VAL A 39 -9.25 -6.58 4.83
C VAL A 39 -9.63 -7.97 5.35
N SER A 40 -10.55 -8.01 6.29
CA SER A 40 -11.27 -9.22 6.74
C SER A 40 -12.71 -9.19 6.24
N ASN A 41 -13.52 -10.20 6.57
CA ASN A 41 -14.95 -10.19 6.22
C ASN A 41 -15.76 -9.08 6.92
N THR A 42 -15.19 -8.43 7.94
CA THR A 42 -15.91 -7.46 8.77
C THR A 42 -15.27 -6.08 8.82
N HIS A 43 -13.94 -5.99 8.73
CA HIS A 43 -13.20 -4.74 8.90
C HIS A 43 -12.10 -4.62 7.84
N ALA A 44 -11.74 -3.38 7.52
CA ALA A 44 -10.57 -3.04 6.72
C ALA A 44 -9.68 -2.09 7.53
N VAL A 45 -8.37 -2.30 7.44
CA VAL A 45 -7.37 -1.58 8.24
C VAL A 45 -6.29 -1.03 7.33
N LEU A 46 -5.85 0.20 7.60
CA LEU A 46 -4.63 0.78 7.06
C LEU A 46 -3.68 1.10 8.19
N VAL A 47 -2.40 0.83 7.97
CA VAL A 47 -1.32 1.28 8.85
C VAL A 47 -0.26 1.96 7.98
N ALA A 48 0.14 3.16 8.38
CA ALA A 48 1.11 3.96 7.64
C ALA A 48 2.30 4.34 8.51
N LEU A 49 3.50 4.27 7.92
CA LEU A 49 4.71 4.81 8.50
C LEU A 49 4.87 6.27 8.09
N LYS A 50 4.79 7.19 9.04
CA LYS A 50 5.08 8.61 8.86
C LYS A 50 6.58 8.85 8.88
N ARG A 51 7.02 9.91 8.20
CA ARG A 51 8.39 10.42 8.26
C ARG A 51 8.36 11.87 8.72
N ASN A 52 9.34 12.25 9.53
CA ASN A 52 9.74 13.62 9.77
C ASN A 52 11.00 13.91 8.94
N ALA A 53 11.16 15.16 8.50
CA ALA A 53 12.37 15.56 7.77
C ALA A 53 13.54 15.79 8.73
N GLU A 54 13.23 16.36 9.89
CA GLU A 54 14.17 16.75 10.93
C GLU A 54 13.54 16.52 12.30
N GLU A 55 14.36 16.46 13.35
CA GLU A 55 13.93 16.22 14.73
C GLU A 55 12.97 17.32 15.24
N LEU A 56 13.17 18.56 14.80
CA LEU A 56 12.29 19.69 15.14
C LEU A 56 11.03 19.77 14.28
N SER A 57 10.84 18.84 13.33
CA SER A 57 9.72 18.85 12.40
C SER A 57 8.63 17.87 12.81
N SER A 58 7.37 18.26 12.61
CA SER A 58 6.22 17.37 12.79
C SER A 58 6.19 16.27 11.73
N TYR A 59 5.73 15.08 12.13
CA TYR A 59 5.45 14.00 11.20
C TYR A 59 4.35 14.35 10.20
N GLN A 60 4.58 14.07 8.92
CA GLN A 60 3.60 14.31 7.87
C GLN A 60 2.47 13.27 7.95
N LYS A 61 1.22 13.75 7.94
CA LYS A 61 0.03 12.89 7.96
C LYS A 61 -0.10 12.09 6.67
N LYS A 62 -0.29 10.79 6.81
CA LYS A 62 -0.47 9.88 5.67
C LYS A 62 -1.86 9.29 5.53
N LEU A 63 -2.57 9.16 6.64
CA LEU A 63 -3.94 8.69 6.66
C LEU A 63 -4.87 9.89 6.63
N ILE A 64 -5.81 9.89 5.68
CA ILE A 64 -6.75 10.99 5.49
C ILE A 64 -8.16 10.40 5.48
N ARG A 65 -8.99 10.86 6.43
CA ARG A 65 -10.42 10.61 6.41
C ARG A 65 -11.05 11.31 5.21
N ILE A 66 -11.83 10.57 4.42
CA ILE A 66 -12.61 11.13 3.32
C ILE A 66 -14.08 11.24 3.73
N ASP A 67 -14.63 10.20 4.37
CA ASP A 67 -16.00 10.20 4.87
C ASP A 67 -16.12 9.32 6.14
N ASP A 68 -17.32 9.18 6.68
CA ASP A 68 -17.61 8.31 7.83
C ASP A 68 -17.34 6.83 7.56
N HIS A 69 -17.44 6.38 6.31
CA HIS A 69 -17.30 4.97 5.94
C HIS A 69 -16.06 4.69 5.10
N LEU A 70 -15.18 5.69 4.89
CA LEU A 70 -14.03 5.54 4.01
C LEU A 70 -12.85 6.48 4.35
N GLY A 71 -11.65 5.98 4.12
CA GLY A 71 -10.43 6.77 4.25
C GLY A 71 -9.28 6.20 3.43
N ILE A 72 -8.23 6.99 3.29
CA ILE A 72 -7.11 6.70 2.40
C ILE A 72 -5.77 6.77 3.13
N ALA A 73 -4.81 5.98 2.67
CA ALA A 73 -3.39 6.14 2.91
C ALA A 73 -2.70 6.61 1.64
N ILE A 74 -1.81 7.58 1.78
CA ILE A 74 -1.09 8.20 0.65
C ILE A 74 0.33 7.65 0.54
N ALA A 75 0.82 7.46 -0.69
CA ALA A 75 2.23 7.26 -0.98
C ALA A 75 2.63 8.03 -2.24
N GLY A 76 3.72 8.81 -2.18
CA GLY A 76 4.17 9.70 -3.25
C GLY A 76 4.00 11.18 -2.88
N LEU A 77 3.64 12.02 -3.86
CA LEU A 77 3.56 13.48 -3.71
C LEU A 77 2.35 13.92 -2.88
N ALA A 78 2.59 14.48 -1.69
CA ALA A 78 1.54 14.98 -0.81
C ALA A 78 0.65 16.09 -1.41
N PRO A 79 1.16 17.03 -2.25
CA PRO A 79 0.31 18.02 -2.91
C PRO A 79 -0.73 17.39 -3.83
N ASP A 80 -0.34 16.39 -4.62
CA ASP A 80 -1.25 15.65 -5.50
C ASP A 80 -2.27 14.85 -4.67
N ALA A 81 -1.82 14.28 -3.55
CA ALA A 81 -2.68 13.62 -2.59
C ALA A 81 -3.77 14.57 -2.05
N ARG A 82 -3.42 15.83 -1.78
CA ARG A 82 -4.37 16.85 -1.30
C ARG A 82 -5.41 17.20 -2.36
N VAL A 83 -5.00 17.33 -3.63
CA VAL A 83 -5.94 17.60 -4.74
C VAL A 83 -6.95 16.47 -4.88
N LEU A 84 -6.47 15.22 -4.95
CA LEU A 84 -7.36 14.08 -5.15
C LEU A 84 -8.20 13.76 -3.91
N SER A 85 -7.67 13.90 -2.69
CA SER A 85 -8.46 13.69 -1.46
C SER A 85 -9.57 14.73 -1.30
N ASN A 86 -9.33 15.98 -1.67
CA ASN A 86 -10.38 17.01 -1.69
C ASN A 86 -11.46 16.69 -2.72
N TYR A 87 -11.05 16.25 -3.93
CA TYR A 87 -11.99 15.76 -4.94
C TYR A 87 -12.82 14.59 -4.40
N MET A 88 -12.20 13.60 -3.75
CA MET A 88 -12.91 12.46 -3.16
C MET A 88 -13.92 12.89 -2.08
N LYS A 89 -13.56 13.85 -1.23
CA LYS A 89 -14.47 14.40 -0.21
C LYS A 89 -15.68 15.06 -0.86
N GLN A 90 -15.46 15.85 -1.92
CA GLN A 90 -16.53 16.49 -2.66
C GLN A 90 -17.49 15.47 -3.29
N GLU A 91 -16.95 14.41 -3.90
CA GLU A 91 -17.75 13.32 -4.48
C GLU A 91 -18.57 12.56 -3.42
N ALA A 92 -17.97 12.27 -2.25
CA ALA A 92 -18.65 11.62 -1.14
C ALA A 92 -19.79 12.49 -0.57
N MET A 93 -19.52 13.78 -0.32
CA MET A 93 -20.53 14.74 0.15
C MET A 93 -21.66 14.93 -0.87
N SER A 94 -21.33 15.00 -2.16
CA SER A 94 -22.30 15.12 -3.25
C SER A 94 -23.25 13.92 -3.28
N SER A 95 -22.74 12.68 -3.16
CA SER A 95 -23.58 11.48 -3.11
C SER A 95 -24.55 11.50 -1.92
N LYS A 96 -24.07 11.88 -0.73
CA LYS A 96 -24.92 12.00 0.46
C LYS A 96 -25.99 13.07 0.30
N THR A 97 -25.67 14.18 -0.35
CA THR A 97 -26.61 15.28 -0.58
C THR A 97 -27.67 14.92 -1.61
N LEU A 98 -27.28 14.30 -2.73
CA LEU A 98 -28.17 14.01 -3.85
C LEU A 98 -29.01 12.75 -3.66
N PHE A 99 -28.42 11.71 -3.06
CA PHE A 99 -29.02 10.38 -2.99
C PHE A 99 -29.26 9.91 -1.55
N SER A 100 -28.96 10.75 -0.54
CA SER A 100 -29.08 10.42 0.89
C SER A 100 -28.36 9.13 1.29
N ARG A 101 -27.31 8.75 0.55
CA ARG A 101 -26.55 7.52 0.79
C ARG A 101 -25.05 7.71 0.60
N PRO A 102 -24.22 6.98 1.36
CA PRO A 102 -22.78 6.95 1.14
C PRO A 102 -22.45 6.47 -0.28
N ILE A 103 -21.41 7.04 -0.88
CA ILE A 103 -20.92 6.58 -2.19
C ILE A 103 -20.25 5.20 -2.03
N PRO A 104 -20.56 4.21 -2.90
CA PRO A 104 -19.83 2.94 -2.91
C PRO A 104 -18.34 3.15 -3.15
N VAL A 105 -17.48 2.41 -2.45
CA VAL A 105 -16.03 2.69 -2.42
C VAL A 105 -15.41 2.55 -3.81
N ARG A 106 -15.78 1.48 -4.53
CA ARG A 106 -15.30 1.24 -5.90
C ARG A 106 -15.73 2.34 -6.88
N ARG A 107 -16.95 2.86 -6.73
CA ARG A 107 -17.46 3.94 -7.59
C ARG A 107 -16.66 5.23 -7.39
N LEU A 108 -16.36 5.57 -6.14
CA LEU A 108 -15.53 6.73 -5.83
C LEU A 108 -14.15 6.61 -6.48
N LEU A 109 -13.50 5.45 -6.37
CA LEU A 109 -12.16 5.26 -6.94
C LEU A 109 -12.16 5.25 -8.46
N ASN A 110 -13.18 4.70 -9.11
CA ASN A 110 -13.30 4.81 -10.57
C ASN A 110 -13.40 6.27 -11.02
N ARG A 111 -14.11 7.14 -10.29
CA ARG A 111 -14.14 8.59 -10.58
C ARG A 111 -12.77 9.26 -10.41
N VAL A 112 -12.02 8.86 -9.38
CA VAL A 112 -10.63 9.32 -9.19
C VAL A 112 -9.74 8.86 -10.35
N ALA A 113 -9.89 7.62 -10.79
CA ALA A 113 -9.16 7.06 -11.92
C ALA A 113 -9.48 7.78 -13.24
N GLU A 114 -10.74 8.04 -13.53
CA GLU A 114 -11.17 8.85 -14.68
C GLU A 114 -10.55 10.25 -14.65
N LYS A 115 -10.57 10.91 -13.49
CA LYS A 115 -9.92 12.21 -13.29
C LYS A 115 -8.40 12.13 -13.50
N ALA A 116 -7.76 11.06 -13.05
CA ALA A 116 -6.32 10.84 -13.23
C ALA A 116 -5.97 10.56 -14.69
N GLN A 117 -6.82 9.82 -15.40
CA GLN A 117 -6.58 9.42 -16.78
C GLN A 117 -6.59 10.62 -17.74
N LEU A 118 -7.38 11.66 -17.46
CA LEU A 118 -7.31 12.90 -18.25
C LEU A 118 -5.91 13.52 -18.23
N ASN A 119 -5.20 13.43 -17.11
CA ASN A 119 -3.85 13.97 -16.96
C ASN A 119 -2.76 13.12 -17.66
N THR A 120 -3.06 11.89 -18.09
CA THR A 120 -2.12 11.03 -18.84
C THR A 120 -2.28 11.18 -20.35
N GLN A 121 -3.38 11.80 -20.83
CA GLN A 121 -3.71 11.90 -22.25
C GLN A 121 -3.74 13.33 -22.79
N GLN A 122 -3.74 14.35 -21.93
CA GLN A 122 -3.77 15.75 -22.33
C GLN A 122 -2.37 16.36 -22.32
N TYR A 123 -1.99 17.01 -23.42
CA TYR A 123 -0.72 17.73 -23.53
C TYR A 123 -0.63 18.85 -22.49
N GLY A 124 0.56 19.05 -21.91
CA GLY A 124 0.83 20.08 -20.89
C GLY A 124 0.42 19.69 -19.47
N ASN A 125 -0.38 18.64 -19.29
CA ASN A 125 -0.65 18.05 -17.98
C ASN A 125 0.41 16.99 -17.63
N ARG A 126 0.57 16.72 -16.33
CA ARG A 126 1.37 15.61 -15.83
C ARG A 126 0.50 14.61 -15.06
N PRO A 127 0.84 13.31 -15.09
CA PRO A 127 0.22 12.32 -14.20
C PRO A 127 0.38 12.73 -12.74
N TYR A 128 -0.58 12.34 -11.90
CA TYR A 128 -0.48 12.52 -10.46
C TYR A 128 0.64 11.62 -9.92
N GLY A 129 1.59 12.15 -9.15
CA GLY A 129 2.70 11.38 -8.58
C GLY A 129 2.33 10.72 -7.25
N VAL A 130 1.10 10.24 -7.09
CA VAL A 130 0.59 9.67 -5.83
C VAL A 130 -0.21 8.40 -6.10
N GLY A 131 -0.01 7.40 -5.25
CA GLY A 131 -0.87 6.23 -5.14
C GLY A 131 -1.64 6.24 -3.83
N PHE A 132 -2.80 5.58 -3.82
CA PHE A 132 -3.61 5.42 -2.62
C PHE A 132 -3.82 3.96 -2.30
N LEU A 133 -3.77 3.63 -1.01
CA LEU A 133 -4.55 2.52 -0.48
C LEU A 133 -5.82 3.09 0.16
N VAL A 134 -6.96 2.53 -0.19
CA VAL A 134 -8.26 3.03 0.24
C VAL A 134 -8.99 1.92 0.96
N ILE A 135 -9.41 2.21 2.19
CA ILE A 135 -10.33 1.35 2.92
C ILE A 135 -11.69 2.00 2.98
N GLY A 136 -12.72 1.17 2.89
CA GLY A 136 -14.08 1.60 3.17
C GLY A 136 -14.97 0.43 3.48
N TYR A 137 -16.13 0.73 4.07
CA TYR A 137 -17.19 -0.24 4.33
C TYR A 137 -18.47 0.26 3.68
N ASP A 138 -19.02 -0.48 2.74
CA ASP A 138 -20.29 -0.18 2.11
C ASP A 138 -21.25 -1.39 2.17
N GLU A 139 -22.33 -1.36 1.39
CA GLU A 139 -23.36 -2.41 1.39
C GLU A 139 -22.79 -3.79 0.96
N SER A 140 -21.71 -3.83 0.16
CA SER A 140 -21.03 -5.08 -0.20
C SER A 140 -20.05 -5.58 0.87
N GLY A 141 -19.79 -4.78 1.90
CA GLY A 141 -18.89 -5.12 2.99
C GLY A 141 -17.63 -4.25 3.01
N PRO A 142 -16.54 -4.73 3.65
CA PRO A 142 -15.28 -4.00 3.71
C PRO A 142 -14.49 -4.17 2.40
N HIS A 143 -13.84 -3.10 1.98
CA HIS A 143 -13.04 -3.03 0.76
C HIS A 143 -11.65 -2.50 1.06
N LEU A 144 -10.65 -3.06 0.36
CA LEU A 144 -9.30 -2.51 0.24
C LEU A 144 -8.98 -2.37 -1.25
N LEU A 145 -8.84 -1.12 -1.69
CA LEU A 145 -8.58 -0.79 -3.09
C LEU A 145 -7.28 -0.01 -3.21
N GLU A 146 -6.50 -0.32 -4.23
CA GLU A 146 -5.31 0.42 -4.64
C GLU A 146 -5.65 1.29 -5.84
N PHE A 147 -5.26 2.56 -5.79
CA PHE A 147 -5.25 3.46 -6.94
C PHE A 147 -3.80 3.78 -7.33
N GLN A 148 -3.53 3.71 -8.64
CA GLN A 148 -2.25 4.08 -9.22
C GLN A 148 -2.39 5.26 -10.22
N PRO A 149 -1.37 6.13 -10.34
CA PRO A 149 -1.25 7.21 -11.32
C PRO A 149 -1.58 6.85 -12.78
N SER A 150 -1.41 5.58 -13.14
CA SER A 150 -1.75 5.03 -14.46
C SER A 150 -3.27 4.99 -14.74
N GLY A 151 -4.11 5.33 -13.75
CA GLY A 151 -5.56 5.16 -13.82
C GLY A 151 -6.01 3.76 -13.43
N LEU A 152 -5.10 2.88 -13.01
CA LEU A 152 -5.44 1.53 -12.58
C LEU A 152 -6.04 1.53 -11.16
N VAL A 153 -7.15 0.81 -11.01
CA VAL A 153 -7.80 0.55 -9.73
C VAL A 153 -7.91 -0.96 -9.52
N LEU A 154 -7.26 -1.47 -8.48
CA LEU A 154 -7.24 -2.89 -8.13
C LEU A 154 -7.81 -3.11 -6.74
N GLU A 155 -8.44 -4.25 -6.53
CA GLU A 155 -8.99 -4.66 -5.24
C GLU A 155 -8.13 -5.78 -4.66
N TYR A 156 -7.80 -5.66 -3.38
CA TYR A 156 -6.84 -6.53 -2.71
C TYR A 156 -7.41 -7.07 -1.40
N LEU A 157 -6.97 -8.26 -1.00
CA LEU A 157 -7.19 -8.80 0.34
C LEU A 157 -6.16 -8.26 1.35
N GLY A 158 -4.95 -7.98 0.87
CA GLY A 158 -3.90 -7.29 1.59
C GLY A 158 -2.82 -6.83 0.63
N THR A 159 -2.34 -5.60 0.79
CA THR A 159 -1.24 -5.06 -0.03
C THR A 159 -0.46 -4.01 0.73
N GLY A 160 0.79 -3.80 0.31
CA GLY A 160 1.65 -2.71 0.78
C GLY A 160 1.97 -1.75 -0.37
N LEU A 161 2.07 -0.46 -0.06
CA LEU A 161 2.45 0.60 -0.99
C LEU A 161 3.60 1.45 -0.41
N GLY A 162 4.42 2.04 -1.27
CA GLY A 162 5.56 2.87 -0.89
C GLY A 162 6.88 2.11 -0.75
N SER A 163 7.85 2.76 -0.14
CA SER A 163 9.24 2.30 -0.05
C SER A 163 9.32 0.98 0.71
N ARG A 164 10.01 -0.01 0.13
CA ARG A 164 10.20 -1.36 0.73
C ARG A 164 8.90 -2.09 1.06
N SER A 165 7.80 -1.76 0.38
CA SER A 165 6.52 -2.44 0.58
C SER A 165 6.54 -3.91 0.17
N GLN A 166 7.53 -4.34 -0.62
CA GLN A 166 7.68 -5.75 -1.00
C GLN A 166 7.84 -6.67 0.22
N SER A 167 8.59 -6.26 1.24
CA SER A 167 8.73 -7.02 2.49
C SER A 167 7.39 -7.20 3.22
N ALA A 168 6.56 -6.15 3.24
CA ALA A 168 5.20 -6.26 3.76
C ALA A 168 4.36 -7.23 2.92
N ARG A 169 4.41 -7.16 1.58
CA ARG A 169 3.65 -8.08 0.71
C ARG A 169 4.04 -9.53 0.95
N THR A 170 5.32 -9.85 1.10
CA THR A 170 5.77 -11.21 1.44
C THR A 170 5.20 -11.70 2.77
N TYR A 171 5.13 -10.84 3.79
CA TYR A 171 4.43 -11.17 5.04
C TYR A 171 2.93 -11.42 4.82
N LEU A 172 2.27 -10.56 4.04
CA LEU A 172 0.83 -10.66 3.78
C LEU A 172 0.48 -11.93 3.00
N GLU A 173 1.26 -12.29 2.00
CA GLU A 173 1.10 -13.52 1.20
C GLU A 173 1.19 -14.77 2.06
N ARG A 174 2.15 -14.82 2.99
CA ARG A 174 2.33 -15.94 3.93
C ARG A 174 1.16 -16.13 4.88
N ASN A 175 0.44 -15.05 5.21
CA ASN A 175 -0.64 -15.05 6.21
C ASN A 175 -2.04 -14.86 5.59
N LEU A 176 -2.16 -14.90 4.26
CA LEU A 176 -3.39 -14.54 3.53
C LEU A 176 -4.64 -15.28 4.02
N SER A 177 -4.52 -16.58 4.29
CA SER A 177 -5.64 -17.43 4.73
C SER A 177 -6.22 -17.03 6.08
N THR A 178 -5.45 -16.30 6.91
CA THR A 178 -5.87 -15.90 8.26
C THR A 178 -6.73 -14.64 8.27
N PHE A 179 -6.66 -13.81 7.22
CA PHE A 179 -7.25 -12.47 7.26
C PHE A 179 -8.77 -12.47 7.18
N ALA A 180 -9.38 -13.40 6.42
CA ALA A 180 -10.82 -13.41 6.19
C ALA A 180 -11.63 -13.52 7.51
N THR A 181 -11.18 -14.38 8.42
CA THR A 181 -11.84 -14.63 9.72
C THR A 181 -11.21 -13.87 10.88
N ALA A 182 -10.16 -13.08 10.63
CA ALA A 182 -9.49 -12.32 11.68
C ALA A 182 -10.44 -11.31 12.33
N SER A 183 -10.36 -11.24 13.66
CA SER A 183 -10.98 -10.16 14.42
C SER A 183 -10.34 -8.82 14.07
N ARG A 184 -11.04 -7.72 14.41
CA ARG A 184 -10.54 -6.36 14.26
C ARG A 184 -9.14 -6.15 14.84
N GLU A 185 -8.91 -6.69 16.04
CA GLU A 185 -7.63 -6.56 16.75
C GLU A 185 -6.50 -7.37 16.10
N GLU A 186 -6.77 -8.64 15.74
CA GLU A 186 -5.80 -9.48 15.04
C GLU A 186 -5.41 -8.89 13.68
N LEU A 187 -6.36 -8.25 12.99
CA LEU A 187 -6.13 -7.60 11.71
C LEU A 187 -5.20 -6.39 11.86
N ILE A 188 -5.40 -5.55 12.88
CA ILE A 188 -4.53 -4.41 13.19
C ILE A 188 -3.11 -4.88 13.53
N LEU A 189 -2.99 -5.90 14.38
CA LEU A 189 -1.69 -6.45 14.77
C LEU A 189 -0.96 -7.07 13.56
N SER A 190 -1.68 -7.73 12.67
CA SER A 190 -1.12 -8.30 11.43
C SER A 190 -0.62 -7.21 10.49
N ALA A 191 -1.37 -6.11 10.34
CA ALA A 191 -0.96 -4.96 9.54
C ALA A 191 0.27 -4.24 10.13
N LEU A 192 0.35 -4.14 11.47
CA LEU A 192 1.52 -3.59 12.16
C LEU A 192 2.76 -4.49 11.99
N ARG A 193 2.61 -5.82 12.07
CA ARG A 193 3.70 -6.79 11.80
C ARG A 193 4.21 -6.65 10.37
N ALA A 194 3.31 -6.58 9.39
CA ALA A 194 3.65 -6.35 7.99
C ALA A 194 4.38 -5.02 7.79
N LEU A 195 3.92 -3.94 8.45
CA LEU A 195 4.58 -2.63 8.36
C LEU A 195 5.98 -2.66 9.00
N ARG A 196 6.14 -3.36 10.14
CA ARG A 196 7.44 -3.52 10.82
C ARG A 196 8.48 -4.17 9.91
N ASP A 197 8.08 -5.13 9.09
CA ASP A 197 8.98 -5.79 8.12
C ASP A 197 9.47 -4.85 7.01
N THR A 198 8.87 -3.66 6.85
CA THR A 198 9.34 -2.61 5.93
C THR A 198 10.42 -1.70 6.53
N LEU A 199 10.73 -1.81 7.82
CA LEU A 199 11.71 -0.96 8.52
C LEU A 199 13.16 -1.37 8.26
N THR A 200 14.11 -0.44 8.43
CA THR A 200 15.54 -0.80 8.54
C THR A 200 15.80 -1.36 9.93
N LYS A 201 16.92 -2.08 10.11
CA LYS A 201 17.29 -2.68 11.41
C LYS A 201 17.42 -1.67 12.57
N GLU A 202 17.64 -0.40 12.24
CA GLU A 202 17.84 0.69 13.20
C GLU A 202 16.53 1.44 13.53
N GLN A 203 15.42 1.10 12.88
CA GLN A 203 14.15 1.78 13.04
C GLN A 203 13.14 0.89 13.74
N GLU A 204 12.38 1.49 14.65
CA GLU A 204 11.28 0.86 15.36
C GLU A 204 9.96 1.61 15.10
N LEU A 205 8.85 0.92 15.34
CA LEU A 205 7.53 1.54 15.30
C LEU A 205 7.31 2.28 16.62
N THR A 206 7.05 3.59 16.53
CA THR A 206 6.80 4.46 17.69
C THR A 206 5.45 5.15 17.55
N GLU A 207 4.96 5.71 18.66
CA GLU A 207 3.68 6.45 18.69
C GLU A 207 3.67 7.63 17.71
N ASP A 208 4.83 8.24 17.48
CA ASP A 208 4.99 9.40 16.62
C ASP A 208 5.07 9.04 15.13
N ASN A 209 5.61 7.86 14.81
CA ASN A 209 5.85 7.47 13.42
C ASN A 209 4.78 6.52 12.85
N VAL A 210 3.89 5.98 13.67
CA VAL A 210 2.78 5.13 13.20
C VAL A 210 1.46 5.90 13.20
N SER A 211 0.64 5.63 12.19
CA SER A 211 -0.80 5.91 12.24
C SER A 211 -1.57 4.68 11.80
N ILE A 212 -2.71 4.42 12.45
CA ILE A 212 -3.59 3.27 12.16
C ILE A 212 -4.98 3.82 11.85
N SER A 213 -5.64 3.31 10.83
CA SER A 213 -7.07 3.59 10.63
C SER A 213 -7.86 2.33 10.38
N VAL A 214 -9.08 2.30 10.89
CA VAL A 214 -9.98 1.15 10.88
C VAL A 214 -11.36 1.58 10.41
N VAL A 215 -12.02 0.75 9.62
CA VAL A 215 -13.43 0.89 9.25
C VAL A 215 -14.05 -0.49 9.12
N GLY A 216 -15.33 -0.65 9.46
CA GLY A 216 -15.95 -1.97 9.36
C GLY A 216 -17.42 -2.00 9.75
N LYS A 217 -17.93 -3.22 9.92
CA LYS A 217 -19.32 -3.47 10.27
C LYS A 217 -19.67 -2.85 11.63
N GLY A 218 -20.46 -1.79 11.62
CA GLY A 218 -20.86 -1.06 12.83
C GLY A 218 -19.79 -0.10 13.37
N GLU A 219 -18.66 0.05 12.68
CA GLU A 219 -17.57 0.96 13.05
C GLU A 219 -17.33 1.97 11.93
N LYS A 220 -17.58 3.25 12.22
CA LYS A 220 -17.19 4.35 11.32
C LYS A 220 -15.67 4.47 11.26
N TYR A 221 -15.17 5.06 10.19
CA TYR A 221 -13.75 5.34 9.99
C TYR A 221 -13.16 6.03 11.22
N THR A 222 -12.22 5.33 11.85
CA THR A 222 -11.53 5.78 13.05
C THR A 222 -10.04 5.85 12.76
N LEU A 223 -9.40 6.96 13.17
CA LEU A 223 -7.97 7.20 13.01
C LEU A 223 -7.32 7.24 14.38
N TYR A 224 -6.37 6.35 14.60
CA TYR A 224 -5.46 6.31 15.74
C TYR A 224 -4.15 6.99 15.36
N ASP A 225 -3.78 8.02 16.11
CA ASP A 225 -2.55 8.79 15.92
C ASP A 225 -1.96 9.15 17.29
N GLN A 226 -0.64 9.30 17.37
CA GLN A 226 0.09 9.66 18.60
C GLN A 226 -0.28 8.73 19.76
N ALA A 227 -0.64 9.26 20.92
CA ALA A 227 -0.96 8.51 22.14
C ALA A 227 -1.99 7.39 21.93
N ASN A 228 -2.92 7.55 20.97
CA ASN A 228 -3.94 6.54 20.69
C ASN A 228 -3.40 5.29 19.96
N THR A 229 -2.14 5.32 19.50
CA THR A 229 -1.45 4.16 18.91
C THR A 229 -0.69 3.32 19.93
N LYS A 230 -0.45 3.86 21.14
CA LYS A 230 0.36 3.23 22.18
C LYS A 230 -0.13 1.83 22.56
N GLU A 231 -1.43 1.70 22.82
CA GLU A 231 -2.05 0.42 23.17
C GLU A 231 -1.78 -0.66 22.12
N TRP A 232 -1.85 -0.30 20.83
CA TRP A 232 -1.63 -1.23 19.73
C TRP A 232 -0.16 -1.63 19.60
N LEU A 233 0.77 -0.72 19.89
CA LEU A 233 2.21 -0.98 19.87
C LEU A 233 2.63 -1.86 21.05
N GLU A 234 2.05 -1.65 22.24
CA GLU A 234 2.29 -2.51 23.41
C GLU A 234 1.79 -3.93 23.15
N LYS A 235 0.59 -4.08 22.56
CA LYS A 235 0.03 -5.38 22.17
C LYS A 235 0.82 -6.08 21.06
N LEU A 236 1.49 -5.34 20.19
CA LEU A 236 2.35 -5.90 19.15
C LEU A 236 3.55 -6.63 19.75
N GLY A 237 4.08 -6.11 20.86
CA GLY A 237 5.25 -6.63 21.56
C GLY A 237 6.55 -6.56 20.77
N GLU A 238 7.65 -6.88 21.44
CA GLU A 238 8.97 -6.98 20.81
C GLU A 238 9.04 -8.13 19.80
N ARG A 239 9.97 -8.00 18.84
CA ARG A 239 10.19 -9.02 17.83
C ARG A 239 10.66 -10.31 18.50
N SER A 240 9.80 -11.33 18.59
CA SER A 240 10.26 -12.68 18.96
C SER A 240 11.31 -13.14 17.94
N THR A 241 12.57 -13.14 18.37
CA THR A 241 13.74 -13.57 17.59
C THR A 241 13.64 -15.04 17.17
N ALA A 242 12.72 -15.81 17.76
CA ALA A 242 12.45 -17.20 17.39
C ALA A 242 11.79 -17.33 16.00
N ALA A 243 10.86 -16.43 15.64
CA ALA A 243 10.17 -16.50 14.34
C ALA A 243 11.12 -16.19 13.17
N ALA A 244 12.05 -15.26 13.35
CA ALA A 244 13.06 -14.92 12.34
C ALA A 244 14.05 -16.08 12.09
N ARG A 245 14.32 -16.89 13.12
CA ARG A 245 15.21 -18.06 13.04
C ARG A 245 14.55 -19.21 12.26
N ALA A 246 13.26 -19.45 12.49
CA ALA A 246 12.49 -20.47 11.77
C ALA A 246 12.39 -20.20 10.26
N THR A 247 12.21 -18.93 9.85
CA THR A 247 12.23 -18.54 8.42
C THR A 247 13.59 -18.74 7.76
N ARG A 248 14.71 -18.59 8.48
CA ARG A 248 16.05 -18.83 7.89
C ARG A 248 16.35 -20.31 7.67
N THR A 249 15.97 -21.17 8.61
CA THR A 249 16.20 -22.62 8.46
C THR A 249 15.34 -23.28 7.38
N ALA A 250 14.27 -22.64 6.92
CA ALA A 250 13.43 -23.14 5.84
C ALA A 250 13.85 -22.64 4.43
N GLU A 251 14.69 -21.60 4.35
CA GLU A 251 15.09 -20.94 3.09
C GLU A 251 16.50 -21.33 2.60
N GLU A 252 17.26 -22.17 3.31
CA GLU A 252 18.50 -22.75 2.78
C GLU A 252 18.20 -24.07 2.05
N PRO A 253 18.19 -24.11 0.70
CA PRO A 253 18.37 -25.37 0.02
C PRO A 253 19.78 -25.87 0.32
N SER A 254 19.91 -27.07 0.88
CA SER A 254 21.18 -27.77 1.02
C SER A 254 21.84 -27.83 -0.36
N ALA A 255 22.94 -27.10 -0.54
CA ALA A 255 23.71 -27.14 -1.78
C ALA A 255 24.15 -28.60 -2.03
N PRO A 256 23.97 -29.16 -3.24
CA PRO A 256 24.48 -30.48 -3.54
C PRO A 256 26.02 -30.44 -3.49
N THR A 257 26.60 -31.35 -2.72
CA THR A 257 28.05 -31.55 -2.62
C THR A 257 28.62 -31.88 -4.02
N THR A 258 29.72 -31.21 -4.38
CA THR A 258 30.39 -31.23 -5.69
C THR A 258 30.83 -32.62 -6.19
N GLU A 259 30.65 -33.69 -5.43
CA GLU A 259 30.97 -35.06 -5.85
C GLU A 259 29.90 -35.69 -6.77
N ALA A 260 28.67 -35.15 -6.83
CA ALA A 260 27.58 -35.78 -7.60
C ALA A 260 27.48 -35.35 -9.08
N ILE A 261 28.33 -34.43 -9.55
CA ILE A 261 28.24 -33.89 -10.93
C ILE A 261 29.20 -34.62 -11.90
N LEU A 262 30.15 -35.40 -11.39
CA LEU A 262 31.14 -36.10 -12.24
C LEU A 262 30.69 -37.49 -12.71
N ASP A 263 29.64 -38.08 -12.13
CA ASP A 263 29.24 -39.47 -12.42
C ASP A 263 28.13 -39.59 -13.50
N SER A 264 27.55 -38.47 -13.94
CA SER A 264 26.48 -38.45 -14.96
C SER A 264 26.93 -37.96 -16.34
N ALA A 265 28.21 -37.66 -16.53
CA ALA A 265 28.75 -37.19 -17.82
C ALA A 265 29.38 -38.31 -18.68
N ASP A 266 29.68 -39.48 -18.10
CA ASP A 266 30.34 -40.60 -18.79
C ASP A 266 29.39 -41.68 -19.36
N ALA A 267 28.07 -41.48 -19.28
CA ALA A 267 27.08 -42.48 -19.72
C ALA A 267 26.31 -42.12 -21.01
N MET A 268 26.77 -41.15 -21.79
CA MET A 268 26.08 -40.71 -23.02
C MET A 268 26.96 -40.64 -24.28
N GLU A 269 27.98 -41.51 -24.37
CA GLU A 269 28.66 -41.84 -25.62
C GLU A 269 28.88 -43.37 -25.70
N THR A 270 27.84 -44.13 -26.05
CA THR A 270 27.93 -45.43 -26.75
C THR A 270 26.52 -45.95 -27.04
N GLU A 271 26.01 -45.64 -28.23
CA GLU A 271 25.25 -46.48 -29.19
C GLU A 271 24.55 -45.61 -30.25
#